data_AF-A0A522QWU3-F1
#
_entry.id   AF-A0A522QWU3-F1
#
_cell.length_a   1.000
_cell.length_b   1.000
_cell.length_c   1.000
_cell.angle_alpha   90.00
_cell.angle_beta   90.00
_cell.angle_gamma   90.00
#
_symmetry.space_group_name_H-M   'P 1'
#
loop_
_entity.id
_entity.type
_entity.pdbx_description
1 polymer ?
#
loop_
_entity_poly.entity_id
_entity_poly.type
_entity_poly.pdbx_seq_one_letter_code
_entity_poly.pdbx_strand_id
1 'polypeptide(L)' 'RSTLHGAFARGYDATLVSDAHTTEDLTAWGAPPPEQVIAHTNLYWGFQTAPGRTAGTVVTADVAFD' A
#
# COMPACT_ATOMS: atom_id res chain seq x y z
N ARG A 1 0.73 -5.82 -2.15
CA ARG A 1 1.60 -5.13 -3.14
C ARG A 1 1.19 -5.35 -4.60
N SER A 2 1.22 -6.58 -5.13
CA SER A 2 1.07 -6.82 -6.59
C SER A 2 -0.28 -6.37 -7.16
N THR A 3 -1.38 -6.70 -6.48
CA THR A 3 -2.73 -6.27 -6.89
C THR A 3 -2.88 -4.75 -6.93
N LEU A 4 -2.36 -4.08 -5.90
CA LEU A 4 -2.39 -2.62 -5.75
C LEU A 4 -1.68 -1.92 -6.92
N HIS A 5 -0.48 -2.37 -7.28
CA HIS A 5 0.24 -1.87 -8.46
C HIS A 5 -0.49 -2.21 -9.77
N GLY A 6 -1.05 -3.42 -9.87
CA GLY A 6 -1.79 -3.84 -11.05
C GLY A 6 -3.05 -3.00 -11.28
N ALA A 7 -3.77 -2.63 -10.22
CA ALA A 7 -4.90 -1.71 -10.30
C ALA A 7 -4.44 -0.34 -10.83
N PHE A 8 -3.39 0.22 -10.25
CA PHE A 8 -2.84 1.51 -10.67
C PHE A 8 -2.38 1.51 -12.13
N ALA A 9 -1.66 0.46 -12.56
CA ALA A 9 -1.20 0.30 -13.94
C ALA A 9 -2.36 0.13 -14.94
N ARG A 10 -3.49 -0.43 -14.52
CA ARG A 10 -4.72 -0.55 -15.33
C ARG A 10 -5.57 0.71 -15.31
N GLY A 11 -5.10 1.77 -14.67
CA GLY A 11 -5.76 3.07 -14.65
C GLY A 11 -6.82 3.21 -13.55
N TYR A 12 -6.81 2.40 -12.50
CA TYR A 12 -7.65 2.67 -11.33
C TYR A 12 -6.97 3.71 -10.44
N ASP A 13 -7.77 4.58 -9.84
CA ASP A 13 -7.37 5.27 -8.61
C ASP A 13 -7.33 4.24 -7.49
N ALA A 14 -6.27 4.28 -6.67
CA ALA A 14 -5.96 3.19 -5.76
C ALA A 14 -5.39 3.71 -4.43
N THR A 15 -6.26 3.78 -3.42
CA THR A 15 -5.90 4.11 -2.04
C THR A 15 -5.60 2.84 -1.24
N LEU A 16 -4.47 2.83 -0.52
CA LEU A 16 -4.12 1.76 0.42
C LEU A 16 -4.61 2.11 1.83
N VAL A 17 -5.30 1.18 2.47
CA VAL A 17 -5.68 1.33 3.89
C VAL A 17 -4.49 0.94 4.76
N SER A 18 -3.80 1.92 5.35
CA SER A 18 -2.46 1.77 5.92
C SER A 18 -2.38 0.88 7.16
N ASP A 19 -3.50 0.70 7.86
CA ASP A 19 -3.66 -0.07 9.10
C ASP A 19 -4.50 -1.35 8.89
N ALA A 20 -4.81 -1.72 7.64
CA ALA A 20 -5.59 -2.90 7.30
C ALA A 20 -4.88 -3.86 6.31
N HIS A 21 -3.54 -3.88 6.32
CA HIS A 21 -2.75 -4.90 5.62
C HIS A 21 -1.58 -5.39 6.48
N THR A 22 -1.12 -6.61 6.21
CA THR A 22 -0.03 -7.26 6.96
C THR A 22 0.73 -8.24 6.08
N THR A 23 1.79 -8.83 6.64
CA THR A 23 2.59 -9.90 6.03
C THR A 23 3.13 -10.84 7.10
N GLU A 24 3.55 -12.04 6.71
CA GLU A 24 4.22 -13.00 7.59
C GLU A 24 5.67 -12.59 7.88
N ASP A 25 6.24 -13.12 8.98
CA ASP A 25 7.66 -13.02 9.27
C ASP A 25 8.45 -13.99 8.39
N LEU A 26 9.22 -13.41 7.47
CA LEU A 26 10.10 -14.13 6.55
C LEU A 26 11.59 -13.87 6.80
N THR A 27 11.96 -13.41 8.01
CA THR A 27 13.36 -13.09 8.37
C THR A 27 14.28 -14.30 8.26
N ALA A 28 13.78 -15.52 8.49
CA ALA A 28 14.54 -16.76 8.29
C ALA A 28 15.03 -16.96 6.84
N TRP A 29 14.39 -16.30 5.87
CA TRP A 29 14.77 -16.31 4.46
C TRP A 29 15.39 -14.99 3.98
N GLY A 30 15.78 -14.11 4.91
CA GLY A 30 16.48 -12.86 4.63
C GLY A 30 15.57 -11.67 4.30
N ALA A 31 14.26 -11.77 4.51
CA ALA A 31 13.36 -10.61 4.41
C ALA A 31 13.53 -9.66 5.61
N PRO A 32 13.22 -8.36 5.46
CA PRO A 32 13.08 -7.45 6.60
C PRO A 32 11.96 -7.91 7.55
N PRO A 33 12.01 -7.48 8.83
CA PRO A 33 10.90 -7.70 9.77
C PRO A 33 9.56 -7.19 9.22
N PRO A 34 8.43 -7.86 9.53
CA PRO A 34 7.10 -7.50 9.01
C PRO A 34 6.73 -6.02 9.21
N GLU A 35 7.06 -5.44 10.36
CA GLU A 35 6.76 -4.03 10.65
C GLU A 35 7.50 -3.08 9.70
N GLN A 36 8.71 -3.43 9.27
CA GLN A 36 9.46 -2.65 8.29
C GLN A 36 8.88 -2.81 6.88
N VAL A 37 8.40 -4.01 6.52
CA VAL A 37 7.74 -4.26 5.23
C VAL A 37 6.43 -3.46 5.14
N ILE A 38 5.64 -3.44 6.22
CA ILE A 38 4.40 -2.66 6.32
C ILE A 38 4.71 -1.16 6.27
N ALA A 39 5.64 -0.67 7.09
CA ALA A 39 6.02 0.74 7.11
C ALA A 39 6.58 1.21 5.76
N HIS A 40 7.44 0.42 5.12
CA HIS A 40 7.95 0.73 3.79
C HIS A 40 6.83 0.75 2.75
N THR A 41 5.86 -0.16 2.86
CA THR A 41 4.70 -0.20 1.96
C THR A 41 3.81 1.03 2.09
N ASN A 42 3.52 1.45 3.32
CA ASN A 42 2.79 2.69 3.57
C ASN A 42 3.58 3.90 3.06
N LEU A 43 4.89 3.95 3.31
CA LEU A 43 5.75 5.04 2.88
C LEU A 43 5.75 5.21 1.36
N TYR A 44 6.06 4.16 0.59
CA TYR A 44 6.15 4.33 -0.87
C TYR A 44 4.78 4.60 -1.48
N TRP A 45 3.70 4.01 -0.95
CA TRP A 45 2.37 4.21 -1.52
C TRP A 45 1.80 5.60 -1.19
N GLY A 46 2.16 6.18 -0.04
CA GLY A 46 1.79 7.54 0.33
C GLY A 46 2.35 8.62 -0.63
N PHE A 47 3.39 8.29 -1.40
CA PHE A 47 3.98 9.18 -2.43
C PHE A 47 3.80 8.67 -3.86
N GLN A 48 3.02 7.60 -4.07
CA GLN A 48 2.80 7.03 -5.39
C GLN A 48 2.01 8.02 -6.27
N THR A 49 2.48 8.27 -7.49
CA THR A 49 1.82 9.18 -8.44
C THR A 49 1.86 8.65 -9.87
N ALA A 50 0.89 9.06 -10.69
CA ALA A 50 0.88 8.90 -12.13
C ALA A 50 -0.02 9.98 -12.77
N PRO A 51 0.22 10.36 -14.04
CA PRO A 51 -0.59 11.37 -14.71
C PRO A 51 -2.09 11.06 -14.68
N GLY A 52 -2.87 11.96 -14.10
CA GLY A 52 -4.33 11.87 -14.03
C GLY A 52 -4.86 10.74 -13.15
N ARG A 53 -4.05 10.12 -12.29
CA ARG A 53 -4.45 9.08 -11.32
C ARG A 53 -4.22 9.53 -9.89
N THR A 54 -5.04 9.00 -8.98
CA THR A 54 -4.94 9.22 -7.53
C THR A 54 -4.44 7.96 -6.84
N ALA A 55 -3.44 8.12 -5.97
CA ALA A 55 -2.99 7.10 -5.03
C ALA A 55 -2.63 7.78 -3.70
N GLY A 56 -2.49 6.98 -2.66
CA GLY A 56 -2.18 7.46 -1.32
C GLY A 56 -2.57 6.45 -0.27
N THR A 57 -2.32 6.80 0.99
CA THR A 57 -2.68 5.98 2.15
C THR A 57 -3.69 6.71 3.02
N VAL A 58 -4.63 5.95 3.59
CA VAL A 58 -5.55 6.43 4.64
C VAL A 58 -5.64 5.38 5.74
N VAL A 59 -5.94 5.78 6.97
CA VAL A 59 -6.32 4.84 8.03
C VAL A 59 -7.74 4.35 7.81
N THR A 60 -8.08 3.19 8.36
CA THR A 60 -9.39 2.55 8.18
C THR A 60 -10.54 3.48 8.58
N ALA A 61 -10.36 4.28 9.63
CA ALA A 61 -11.37 5.21 10.13
C ALA A 61 -11.72 6.35 9.14
N ASP A 62 -10.81 6.67 8.21
CA ASP A 62 -10.93 7.82 7.30
C ASP A 62 -11.28 7.41 5.86
N VAL A 63 -11.58 6.12 5.62
CA VAL A 63 -11.99 5.64 4.29
C VAL A 63 -13.40 6.16 3.95
N ALA A 64 -13.55 6.79 2.79
CA ALA A 64 -14.83 7.25 2.23
C ALA A 64 -15.26 6.40 1.01
N PHE A 65 -16.56 6.26 0.78
CA PHE A 65 -17.18 5.38 -0.24
C PHE A 65 -18.26 6.07 -1.08
N ASP A 66 -18.27 7.39 -1.06
CA ASP A 66 -19.18 8.29 -1.78
C ASP A 66 -19.28 8.03 -3.29
#